data_AF-A0A7R9HG84-F1
#
_entry.id   AF-A0A7R9HG84-F1
#
_cell.length_a   1.000
_cell.length_b   1.000
_cell.length_c   1.000
_cell.angle_alpha   90.00
_cell.angle_beta   90.00
_cell.angle_gamma   90.00
#
_symmetry.space_group_name_H-M   'P 1'
#
loop_
_entity.id
_entity.type
_entity.pdbx_description
1 polymer ?
#
loop_
_entity_poly.entity_id
_entity_poly.type
_entity_poly.pdbx_seq_one_letter_code
_entity_poly.pdbx_strand_id
1 'polypeptide(L)'
;VGLPVGQHIHLSAKIEDNLVIRSYTPVTSDDHKGYMDLVIKVYFKNVHPKFPEGGKMSQHLENMKLGETIDVRGPSGRLIYLGGGKFSIKTLRKDPAHIVSVKKVAMIAGGTGITPMLQLIRYITKEEDDHTEMSLLFANQSEDDILLKQELEDVAESFPDQFKLWYTVDRPTEGWKYSTGFVSAEMIQEHLFPPSRDTLVLMCGPPPMINYACIPNLDKLHYDVKLRFAY
;
A
#
# COMPACT_ATOMS: atom_id res chain seq x y z
N VAL A 1 -11.70 2.85 14.48
CA VAL A 1 -10.41 3.30 15.06
C VAL A 1 -10.29 4.84 15.07
N GLY A 2 -11.18 5.56 14.38
CA GLY A 2 -11.03 6.99 14.15
C GLY A 2 -9.85 7.25 13.21
N LEU A 3 -9.74 6.45 12.15
CA LEU A 3 -8.59 6.43 11.25
C LEU A 3 -8.96 7.02 9.89
N PRO A 4 -8.54 8.25 9.58
CA PRO A 4 -8.74 8.85 8.27
C PRO A 4 -8.13 7.97 7.16
N VAL A 5 -8.81 7.87 6.02
CA VAL A 5 -8.35 7.12 4.85
C VAL A 5 -7.04 7.72 4.35
N GLY A 6 -6.02 6.89 4.14
CA GLY A 6 -4.65 7.31 3.82
C GLY A 6 -3.72 7.39 5.03
N GLN A 7 -4.23 7.17 6.25
CA GLN A 7 -3.43 7.11 7.48
C GLN A 7 -3.30 5.68 8.02
N HIS A 8 -2.34 5.51 8.92
CA HIS A 8 -1.99 4.25 9.56
C HIS A 8 -1.90 4.41 11.09
N ILE A 9 -1.74 3.29 11.77
CA ILE A 9 -1.42 3.22 13.20
C ILE A 9 0.02 2.76 13.41
N HIS A 10 0.54 2.99 14.60
CA HIS A 10 1.81 2.41 15.08
C HIS A 10 1.51 1.36 16.14
N LEU A 11 2.04 0.16 15.98
CA LEU A 11 2.16 -0.80 17.06
C LEU A 11 3.49 -0.63 17.76
N SER A 12 3.49 -0.67 19.09
CA SER A 12 4.71 -0.64 19.90
C SER A 12 4.75 -1.77 20.90
N ALA A 13 5.90 -2.43 21.00
CA ALA A 13 6.16 -3.50 21.96
C ALA A 13 7.63 -3.48 22.41
N LYS A 14 7.89 -3.92 23.64
CA LYS A 14 9.25 -4.18 24.13
C LYS A 14 9.64 -5.61 23.74
N ILE A 15 10.57 -5.75 22.80
CA ILE A 15 11.04 -7.04 22.26
C ILE A 15 12.54 -7.13 22.50
N GLU A 16 12.99 -8.11 23.30
CA GLU A 16 14.42 -8.31 23.65
C GLU A 16 15.08 -7.00 24.12
N ASP A 17 14.44 -6.37 25.11
CA ASP A 17 14.82 -5.07 25.69
C ASP A 17 14.80 -3.84 24.78
N ASN A 18 14.43 -4.00 23.51
CA ASN A 18 14.30 -2.89 22.57
C ASN A 18 12.84 -2.49 22.40
N LEU A 19 12.56 -1.18 22.46
CA LEU A 19 11.27 -0.65 22.03
C LEU A 19 11.18 -0.73 20.50
N VAL A 20 10.33 -1.61 19.99
CA VAL A 20 10.08 -1.79 18.56
C VAL A 20 8.77 -1.13 18.19
N ILE A 21 8.81 -0.18 17.26
CA ILE A 21 7.63 0.52 16.73
C ILE A 21 7.51 0.24 15.23
N ARG A 22 6.34 -0.16 14.77
CA ARG A 22 6.06 -0.41 13.34
C ARG A 22 4.71 0.14 12.92
N SER A 23 4.66 0.70 11.71
CA SER A 23 3.43 1.17 11.08
C SER A 23 2.64 0.02 10.49
N TYR A 24 1.33 0.03 10.69
CA TYR A 24 0.37 -0.88 10.06
C TYR A 24 -0.86 -0.10 9.61
N THR A 25 -1.32 -0.36 8.39
CA THR A 25 -2.61 0.15 7.92
C THR A 25 -3.66 -0.93 8.13
N PRO A 26 -4.65 -0.71 9.02
CA PRO A 26 -5.78 -1.61 9.16
C PRO A 26 -6.54 -1.78 7.84
N VAL A 27 -7.02 -2.99 7.58
CA VAL A 27 -7.89 -3.24 6.42
C VAL A 27 -9.34 -2.90 6.73
N THR A 28 -9.76 -2.96 8.00
CA THR A 28 -11.06 -2.46 8.47
C THR A 28 -11.15 -0.93 8.42
N SER A 29 -12.33 -0.41 8.07
CA SER A 29 -12.71 1.00 8.15
C SER A 29 -13.39 1.37 9.48
N ASP A 30 -13.72 2.65 9.66
CA ASP A 30 -14.50 3.14 10.81
C ASP A 30 -15.99 2.68 10.81
N ASP A 31 -16.45 2.01 9.76
CA ASP A 31 -17.74 1.31 9.77
C ASP A 31 -17.74 0.08 10.69
N HIS A 32 -16.56 -0.51 10.91
CA HIS A 32 -16.38 -1.67 11.76
C HIS A 32 -16.30 -1.24 13.23
N LYS A 33 -17.34 -1.57 14.00
CA LYS A 33 -17.47 -1.15 15.39
C LYS A 33 -16.91 -2.22 16.33
N GLY A 34 -15.99 -1.81 17.21
CA GLY A 34 -15.49 -2.64 18.30
C GLY A 34 -14.24 -3.47 18.00
N TYR A 35 -13.75 -3.48 16.75
CA TYR A 35 -12.53 -4.20 16.38
C TYR A 35 -11.77 -3.50 15.24
N MET A 36 -10.55 -3.96 14.99
CA MET A 36 -9.76 -3.62 13.81
C MET A 36 -8.99 -4.85 13.34
N ASP A 37 -8.88 -5.04 12.03
CA ASP A 37 -8.09 -6.15 11.47
C ASP A 37 -6.81 -5.63 10.83
N LEU A 38 -5.72 -6.35 11.08
CA LEU A 38 -4.42 -6.12 10.48
C LEU A 38 -4.03 -7.33 9.64
N VAL A 39 -3.67 -7.09 8.39
CA VAL A 39 -3.06 -8.11 7.54
C VAL A 39 -1.55 -8.02 7.70
N ILE A 40 -0.95 -9.08 8.25
CA ILE A 40 0.47 -9.10 8.62
C ILE A 40 1.15 -10.26 7.90
N LYS A 41 2.14 -9.95 7.08
CA LYS A 41 3.08 -10.96 6.59
C LYS A 41 4.11 -11.24 7.69
N VAL A 42 4.15 -12.47 8.17
CA VAL A 42 5.15 -12.91 9.14
C VAL A 42 6.46 -13.17 8.42
N TYR A 43 7.53 -12.55 8.92
CA TYR A 43 8.88 -12.73 8.40
C TYR A 43 9.63 -13.63 9.37
N PHE A 44 9.53 -14.95 9.18
CA PHE A 44 10.17 -15.91 10.06
C PHE A 44 11.69 -15.86 9.95
N LYS A 45 12.37 -16.07 11.09
CA LYS A 45 13.81 -16.33 11.14
C LYS A 45 14.18 -17.58 10.34
N ASN A 46 15.42 -17.63 9.87
CA ASN A 46 16.00 -18.75 9.11
C ASN A 46 15.33 -19.05 7.75
N VAL A 47 14.52 -18.13 7.21
CA VAL A 47 13.90 -18.28 5.88
C VAL A 47 14.68 -17.53 4.81
N HIS A 48 14.95 -16.24 5.03
CA HIS A 48 15.59 -15.40 4.02
C HIS A 48 17.08 -15.19 4.32
N PRO A 49 18.01 -15.51 3.38
CA PRO A 49 19.45 -15.50 3.65
C PRO A 49 20.01 -14.12 4.02
N LYS A 50 19.43 -13.04 3.49
CA LYS A 50 19.83 -11.66 3.87
C LYS A 50 19.23 -11.17 5.20
N PHE A 51 18.23 -11.87 5.73
CA PHE A 51 17.49 -11.48 6.94
C PHE A 51 17.31 -12.70 7.85
N PRO A 52 18.41 -13.31 8.35
CA PRO A 52 18.35 -14.57 9.09
C PRO A 52 17.54 -14.46 10.39
N GLU A 53 17.51 -13.29 11.04
CA GLU A 53 16.75 -13.06 12.28
C GLU A 53 15.23 -12.85 12.06
N GLY A 54 14.79 -12.71 10.80
CA GLY A 54 13.40 -12.41 10.48
C GLY A 54 12.93 -11.02 10.94
N GLY A 55 11.62 -10.85 11.04
CA GLY A 55 10.96 -9.61 11.44
C GLY A 55 10.67 -9.59 12.94
N LYS A 56 11.19 -8.60 13.67
CA LYS A 56 10.97 -8.47 15.12
C LYS A 56 9.49 -8.38 15.48
N MET A 57 8.79 -7.37 14.97
CA MET A 57 7.38 -7.13 15.29
C MET A 57 6.46 -8.22 14.73
N SER A 58 6.66 -8.67 13.50
CA SER A 58 5.76 -9.66 12.90
C SER A 58 5.87 -11.03 13.57
N GLN A 59 7.08 -11.46 13.97
CA GLN A 59 7.23 -12.68 14.78
C GLN A 59 6.69 -12.48 16.21
N HIS A 60 6.80 -11.29 16.79
CA HIS A 60 6.16 -11.02 18.09
C HIS A 60 4.63 -11.17 18.01
N LEU A 61 4.01 -10.58 16.99
CA LEU A 61 2.56 -10.67 16.75
C LEU A 61 2.10 -12.11 16.48
N GLU A 62 2.86 -12.89 15.71
CA GLU A 62 2.58 -14.32 15.48
C GLU A 62 2.58 -15.14 16.77
N ASN A 63 3.42 -14.77 17.75
CA ASN A 63 3.52 -15.49 19.01
C ASN A 63 2.54 -14.98 20.08
N MET A 64 1.77 -13.92 19.80
CA MET A 64 0.79 -13.41 20.75
C MET A 64 -0.37 -14.40 20.90
N LYS A 65 -0.83 -14.58 22.14
CA LYS A 65 -1.99 -15.42 22.45
C LYS A 65 -3.25 -14.58 22.46
N LEU A 66 -4.39 -15.21 22.17
CA LEU A 66 -5.69 -14.57 22.33
C LEU A 66 -5.84 -14.03 23.77
N GLY A 67 -6.24 -12.77 23.87
CA GLY A 67 -6.36 -12.04 25.13
C GLY A 67 -5.13 -11.19 25.51
N GLU A 68 -3.99 -11.37 24.83
CA GLU A 68 -2.84 -10.49 25.02
C GLU A 68 -3.04 -9.13 24.32
N THR A 69 -2.38 -8.10 24.84
CA THR A 69 -2.54 -6.72 24.40
C THR A 69 -1.25 -6.16 23.83
N ILE A 70 -1.36 -5.26 22.86
CA ILE A 70 -0.24 -4.48 22.30
C ILE A 70 -0.61 -3.00 22.27
N ASP A 71 0.37 -2.12 22.49
CA ASP A 71 0.14 -0.68 22.46
C ASP A 71 -0.08 -0.19 21.01
N VAL A 72 -1.14 0.60 20.84
CA VAL A 72 -1.54 1.19 19.56
C VAL A 72 -1.51 2.71 19.67
N ARG A 73 -0.88 3.38 18.70
CA ARG A 73 -0.90 4.85 18.58
C ARG A 73 -1.29 5.29 17.19
N GLY A 74 -2.24 6.21 17.08
CA GLY A 74 -2.65 6.80 15.82
C GLY A 74 -3.70 7.90 16.00
N PRO A 75 -4.23 8.45 14.90
CA PRO A 75 -3.82 8.16 13.53
C PRO A 75 -2.49 8.86 13.16
N SER A 76 -1.80 8.35 12.13
CA SER A 76 -0.52 8.88 11.65
C SER A 76 -0.42 8.78 10.13
N GLY A 77 0.18 9.77 9.49
CA GLY A 77 0.35 9.80 8.04
C GLY A 77 0.33 11.22 7.51
N ARG A 78 0.88 11.41 6.31
CA ARG A 78 0.93 12.72 5.64
C ARG A 78 -0.15 12.90 4.56
N LEU A 79 -0.88 11.85 4.23
CA LEU A 79 -1.93 11.85 3.23
C LEU A 79 -3.26 11.51 3.91
N ILE A 80 -4.30 12.25 3.55
CA ILE A 80 -5.69 11.94 3.89
C ILE A 80 -6.50 12.03 2.61
N TYR A 81 -7.26 10.99 2.28
CA TYR A 81 -8.25 11.03 1.23
C TYR A 81 -9.54 11.66 1.75
N LEU A 82 -10.03 12.67 1.04
CA LEU A 82 -11.20 13.47 1.42
C LEU A 82 -12.45 13.12 0.61
N GLY A 83 -12.36 12.13 -0.29
CA GLY A 83 -13.42 11.77 -1.23
C GLY A 83 -13.36 12.55 -2.56
N GLY A 84 -13.92 11.97 -3.61
CA GLY A 84 -14.10 12.61 -4.92
C GLY A 84 -12.79 13.10 -5.54
N GLY A 85 -11.73 12.30 -5.44
CA GLY A 85 -10.42 12.60 -6.02
C GLY A 85 -9.60 13.65 -5.25
N LYS A 86 -10.04 14.06 -4.06
CA LYS A 86 -9.36 15.08 -3.25
C LYS A 86 -8.49 14.46 -2.18
N PHE A 87 -7.24 14.91 -2.12
CA PHE A 87 -6.24 14.49 -1.14
C PHE A 87 -5.72 15.71 -0.37
N SER A 88 -5.65 15.59 0.95
CA SER A 88 -4.89 16.51 1.80
C SER A 88 -3.51 15.92 2.04
N ILE A 89 -2.48 16.52 1.47
CA ILE A 89 -1.10 16.01 1.51
C ILE A 89 -0.17 17.00 2.21
N LYS A 90 0.70 16.48 3.07
CA LYS A 90 1.82 17.21 3.66
C LYS A 90 3.13 16.75 3.03
N THR A 91 3.95 17.69 2.57
CA THR A 91 5.30 17.38 2.07
C THR A 91 6.16 16.83 3.22
N LEU A 92 6.36 17.61 4.27
CA LEU A 92 6.96 17.17 5.53
C LEU A 92 5.92 17.16 6.66
N ARG A 93 6.22 16.42 7.73
CA ARG A 93 5.29 16.23 8.86
C ARG A 93 4.79 17.55 9.49
N LYS A 94 5.65 18.57 9.52
CA LYS A 94 5.35 19.88 10.12
C LYS A 94 4.76 20.89 9.14
N ASP A 95 4.74 20.58 7.85
CA ASP A 95 4.24 21.48 6.83
C ASP A 95 2.70 21.58 6.91
N PRO A 96 2.14 22.73 6.49
CA PRO A 96 0.71 22.80 6.22
C PRO A 96 0.33 21.79 5.13
N ALA A 97 -0.85 21.20 5.26
CA ALA A 97 -1.39 20.36 4.20
C ALA A 97 -1.81 21.23 3.00
N HIS A 98 -1.63 20.71 1.80
CA HIS A 98 -2.19 21.27 0.58
C HIS A 98 -3.17 20.27 -0.03
N ILE A 99 -4.16 20.79 -0.76
CA ILE A 99 -5.15 19.97 -1.45
C ILE A 99 -4.66 19.64 -2.85
N VAL A 100 -4.65 18.35 -3.16
CA VAL A 100 -4.44 17.82 -4.51
C VAL A 100 -5.77 17.25 -4.98
N SER A 101 -6.26 17.69 -6.14
CA SER A 101 -7.48 17.19 -6.75
C SER A 101 -7.13 16.53 -8.07
N VAL A 102 -7.49 15.26 -8.21
CA VAL A 102 -7.17 14.43 -9.38
C VAL A 102 -8.38 13.60 -9.78
N LYS A 103 -8.38 13.10 -11.01
CA LYS A 103 -9.39 12.13 -11.47
C LYS A 103 -8.86 10.70 -11.42
N LYS A 104 -7.53 10.55 -11.42
CA LYS A 104 -6.84 9.28 -11.61
C LYS A 104 -5.79 9.07 -10.53
N VAL A 105 -5.73 7.85 -10.01
CA VAL A 105 -4.75 7.43 -9.02
C VAL A 105 -3.99 6.21 -9.53
N ALA A 106 -2.70 6.41 -9.84
CA ALA A 106 -1.79 5.33 -10.18
C ALA A 106 -1.14 4.80 -8.89
N MET A 107 -1.32 3.53 -8.57
CA MET A 107 -0.83 2.91 -7.35
C MET A 107 0.27 1.90 -7.67
N ILE A 108 1.38 1.98 -6.95
CA ILE A 108 2.48 1.01 -7.04
C ILE A 108 2.73 0.44 -5.64
N ALA A 109 2.42 -0.84 -5.46
CA ALA A 109 2.56 -1.52 -4.18
C ALA A 109 3.59 -2.63 -4.24
N GLY A 110 4.31 -2.87 -3.14
CA GLY A 110 5.25 -3.97 -2.97
C GLY A 110 5.00 -4.75 -1.68
N GLY A 111 4.67 -6.04 -1.78
CA GLY A 111 4.40 -6.89 -0.63
C GLY A 111 3.36 -6.30 0.33
N THR A 112 3.74 -6.08 1.60
CA THR A 112 2.85 -5.53 2.64
C THR A 112 2.42 -4.08 2.39
N GLY A 113 3.05 -3.38 1.44
CA GLY A 113 2.65 -2.05 0.99
C GLY A 113 1.30 -1.98 0.27
N ILE A 114 0.61 -3.12 0.10
CA ILE A 114 -0.76 -3.17 -0.43
C ILE A 114 -1.80 -2.56 0.51
N THR A 115 -1.60 -2.63 1.82
CA THR A 115 -2.64 -2.27 2.80
C THR A 115 -3.08 -0.80 2.76
N PRO A 116 -2.19 0.22 2.57
CA PRO A 116 -2.64 1.59 2.29
C PRO A 116 -3.43 1.70 0.98
N MET A 117 -3.05 0.97 -0.06
CA MET A 117 -3.75 1.01 -1.35
C MET A 117 -5.15 0.42 -1.22
N LEU A 118 -5.29 -0.73 -0.56
CA LEU A 118 -6.58 -1.38 -0.33
C LEU A 118 -7.52 -0.49 0.48
N GLN A 119 -7.01 0.25 1.48
CA GLN A 119 -7.82 1.19 2.25
C GLN A 119 -8.45 2.27 1.35
N LEU A 120 -7.69 2.80 0.38
CA LEU A 120 -8.21 3.76 -0.59
C LEU A 120 -9.17 3.10 -1.57
N ILE A 121 -8.80 1.93 -2.12
CA ILE A 121 -9.61 1.19 -3.08
C ILE A 121 -11.00 0.90 -2.50
N ARG A 122 -11.05 0.31 -1.30
CA ARG A 122 -12.32 0.01 -0.59
C ARG A 122 -13.15 1.26 -0.35
N TYR A 123 -12.53 2.37 0.01
CA TYR A 123 -13.27 3.61 0.24
C TYR A 123 -13.87 4.13 -1.07
N ILE A 124 -13.06 4.25 -2.12
CA ILE A 124 -13.47 4.81 -3.41
C ILE A 124 -14.57 3.97 -4.05
N THR A 125 -14.46 2.65 -4.04
CA THR A 125 -15.48 1.78 -4.66
C THR A 125 -16.75 1.62 -3.83
N LYS A 126 -16.73 1.98 -2.54
CA LYS A 126 -17.92 1.98 -1.68
C LYS A 126 -18.76 3.24 -1.87
N GLU A 127 -18.15 4.38 -2.18
CA GLU A 127 -18.84 5.67 -2.29
C GLU A 127 -19.40 5.88 -3.70
N GLU A 128 -20.72 5.85 -3.86
CA GLU A 128 -21.40 5.91 -5.18
C GLU A 128 -21.08 7.18 -5.99
N ASP A 129 -20.87 8.31 -5.29
CA ASP A 129 -20.55 9.61 -5.90
C ASP A 129 -19.04 9.83 -6.14
N ASP A 130 -18.20 8.85 -5.80
CA ASP A 130 -16.76 8.91 -6.03
C ASP A 130 -16.40 8.21 -7.34
N HIS A 131 -16.08 9.00 -8.37
CA HIS A 131 -15.72 8.49 -9.70
C HIS A 131 -14.21 8.47 -9.95
N THR A 132 -13.40 8.48 -8.90
CA THR A 132 -11.94 8.44 -9.03
C THR A 132 -11.51 7.12 -9.65
N GLU A 133 -10.82 7.16 -10.79
CA GLU A 133 -10.29 5.97 -11.45
C GLU A 133 -8.94 5.57 -10.80
N MET A 134 -8.71 4.27 -10.66
CA MET A 134 -7.56 3.68 -9.98
C MET A 134 -6.91 2.61 -10.85
N SER A 135 -5.58 2.59 -10.87
CA SER A 135 -4.80 1.53 -11.51
C SER A 135 -3.70 1.07 -10.57
N LEU A 136 -3.65 -0.21 -10.23
CA LEU A 136 -2.67 -0.79 -9.31
C LEU A 136 -1.69 -1.71 -10.05
N LEU A 137 -0.40 -1.41 -9.91
CA LEU A 137 0.71 -2.33 -10.21
C LEU A 137 1.25 -2.91 -8.91
N PHE A 138 1.01 -4.19 -8.68
CA PHE A 138 1.34 -4.86 -7.42
C PHE A 138 2.49 -5.87 -7.58
N ALA A 139 3.63 -5.54 -6.98
CA ALA A 139 4.87 -6.33 -7.03
C ALA A 139 5.02 -7.26 -5.81
N ASN A 140 5.32 -8.54 -6.06
CA ASN A 140 5.57 -9.55 -5.02
C ASN A 140 6.77 -10.44 -5.42
N GLN A 141 7.30 -11.27 -4.51
CA GLN A 141 8.41 -12.15 -4.90
C GLN A 141 7.96 -13.39 -5.67
N SER A 142 6.79 -13.94 -5.33
CA SER A 142 6.14 -15.06 -6.01
C SER A 142 4.62 -14.87 -6.01
N GLU A 143 3.89 -15.73 -6.69
CA GLU A 143 2.42 -15.70 -6.72
C GLU A 143 1.81 -15.98 -5.35
N ASP A 144 2.37 -16.93 -4.60
CA ASP A 144 1.94 -17.27 -3.23
C ASP A 144 2.14 -16.12 -2.24
N ASP A 145 3.01 -15.16 -2.59
CA ASP A 145 3.28 -13.99 -1.76
C ASP A 145 2.27 -12.84 -1.97
N ILE A 146 1.35 -12.96 -2.93
CA ILE A 146 0.37 -11.92 -3.25
C ILE A 146 -0.69 -11.87 -2.14
N LEU A 147 -0.52 -10.91 -1.23
CA LEU A 147 -1.47 -10.64 -0.16
C LEU A 147 -2.78 -10.10 -0.73
N LEU A 148 -3.92 -10.58 -0.22
CA LEU A 148 -5.26 -10.07 -0.54
C LEU A 148 -5.63 -10.19 -2.03
N LYS A 149 -5.04 -11.18 -2.72
CA LYS A 149 -5.24 -11.42 -4.16
C LYS A 149 -6.72 -11.52 -4.54
N GLN A 150 -7.45 -12.45 -3.92
CA GLN A 150 -8.86 -12.68 -4.25
C GLN A 150 -9.69 -11.41 -4.08
N GLU A 151 -9.47 -10.70 -2.98
CA GLU A 151 -10.19 -9.46 -2.71
C GLU A 151 -9.90 -8.37 -3.76
N LEU A 152 -8.65 -8.23 -4.19
CA LEU A 152 -8.31 -7.28 -5.26
C LEU A 152 -8.95 -7.67 -6.59
N GLU A 153 -8.97 -8.97 -6.91
CA GLU A 153 -9.60 -9.51 -8.12
C GLU A 153 -11.11 -9.30 -8.10
N ASP A 154 -11.78 -9.54 -6.96
CA ASP A 154 -13.22 -9.30 -6.79
C ASP A 154 -13.58 -7.82 -7.01
N VAL A 155 -12.76 -6.89 -6.50
CA VAL A 155 -12.96 -5.46 -6.73
C VAL A 155 -12.73 -5.09 -8.20
N ALA A 156 -11.70 -5.65 -8.84
CA ALA A 156 -11.42 -5.39 -10.25
C ALA A 156 -12.53 -5.92 -11.18
N GLU A 157 -13.13 -7.06 -10.84
CA GLU A 157 -14.27 -7.63 -11.56
C GLU A 157 -15.56 -6.82 -11.32
N SER A 158 -15.77 -6.34 -10.10
CA SER A 158 -16.98 -5.58 -9.74
C SER A 158 -16.95 -4.13 -10.27
N PHE A 159 -15.77 -3.54 -10.40
CA PHE A 159 -15.59 -2.13 -10.80
C PHE A 159 -14.59 -1.97 -11.96
N PRO A 160 -14.78 -2.63 -13.11
CA PRO A 160 -13.77 -2.71 -14.18
C PRO A 160 -13.46 -1.35 -14.84
N ASP A 161 -14.42 -0.42 -14.83
CA ASP A 161 -14.24 0.94 -15.37
C ASP A 161 -13.51 1.87 -14.38
N GLN A 162 -13.50 1.52 -13.09
CA GLN A 162 -12.95 2.36 -12.02
C GLN A 162 -11.65 1.79 -11.43
N PHE A 163 -11.44 0.48 -11.43
CA PHE A 163 -10.26 -0.16 -10.86
C PHE A 163 -9.61 -1.15 -11.82
N LYS A 164 -8.36 -0.85 -12.19
CA LYS A 164 -7.50 -1.72 -13.00
C LYS A 164 -6.44 -2.36 -12.12
N LEU A 165 -6.22 -3.65 -12.29
CA LEU A 165 -5.31 -4.44 -11.49
C LEU A 165 -4.27 -5.14 -12.37
N TRP A 166 -3.00 -5.00 -12.01
CA TRP A 166 -1.91 -5.68 -12.67
C TRP A 166 -0.86 -6.15 -11.66
N TYR A 167 -0.26 -7.31 -11.93
CA TYR A 167 0.74 -7.91 -11.06
C TYR A 167 2.11 -7.99 -11.71
N THR A 168 3.14 -7.98 -10.88
CA THR A 168 4.46 -8.48 -11.28
C THR A 168 5.07 -9.33 -10.16
N VAL A 169 5.75 -10.41 -10.53
CA VAL A 169 6.44 -11.29 -9.56
C VAL A 169 7.89 -11.54 -9.96
N ASP A 170 8.78 -11.64 -8.99
CA ASP A 170 10.20 -11.95 -9.25
C ASP A 170 10.39 -13.39 -9.75
N ARG A 171 9.61 -14.32 -9.20
CA ARG A 171 9.68 -15.77 -9.47
C ARG A 171 8.29 -16.28 -9.85
N PRO A 172 7.91 -16.20 -11.14
CA PRO A 172 6.60 -16.66 -11.61
C PRO A 172 6.52 -18.20 -11.60
N THR A 173 5.31 -18.73 -11.47
CA THR A 173 5.06 -20.15 -11.74
C THR A 173 4.69 -20.37 -13.22
N GLU A 174 4.63 -21.63 -13.65
CA GLU A 174 4.22 -21.95 -15.02
C GLU A 174 2.78 -21.46 -15.27
N GLY A 175 2.57 -20.76 -16.38
CA GLY A 175 1.26 -20.21 -16.74
C GLY A 175 0.95 -18.83 -16.15
N TRP A 176 1.93 -18.16 -15.51
CA TRP A 176 1.79 -16.78 -15.06
C TRP A 176 1.44 -15.84 -16.22
N LYS A 177 0.35 -15.06 -16.05
CA LYS A 177 -0.26 -14.26 -17.12
C LYS A 177 0.14 -12.78 -17.10
N TYR A 178 0.83 -12.34 -16.05
CA TYR A 178 1.16 -10.93 -15.84
C TYR A 178 2.68 -10.69 -16.01
N SER A 179 3.15 -9.52 -15.61
CA SER A 179 4.56 -9.15 -15.76
C SER A 179 5.47 -9.95 -14.83
N THR A 180 6.75 -10.05 -15.18
CA THR A 180 7.77 -10.73 -14.38
C THR A 180 8.94 -9.80 -14.09
N GLY A 181 9.46 -9.85 -12.87
CA GLY A 181 10.59 -9.05 -12.39
C GLY A 181 10.17 -7.78 -11.65
N PHE A 182 11.16 -6.92 -11.40
CA PHE A 182 10.96 -5.65 -10.71
C PHE A 182 10.15 -4.66 -11.57
N VAL A 183 9.47 -3.73 -10.90
CA VAL A 183 8.73 -2.64 -11.55
C VAL A 183 9.63 -1.91 -12.56
N SER A 184 9.20 -1.89 -13.82
CA SER A 184 9.91 -1.25 -14.92
C SER A 184 9.12 -0.06 -15.50
N ALA A 185 9.78 0.76 -16.32
CA ALA A 185 9.11 1.85 -17.03
C ALA A 185 8.04 1.32 -18.00
N GLU A 186 8.32 0.20 -18.65
CA GLU A 186 7.40 -0.45 -19.59
C GLU A 186 6.12 -0.88 -18.85
N MET A 187 6.25 -1.52 -17.68
CA MET A 187 5.09 -1.89 -16.86
C MET A 187 4.27 -0.67 -16.41
N ILE A 188 4.94 0.40 -15.99
CA ILE A 188 4.25 1.64 -15.58
C ILE A 188 3.51 2.26 -16.77
N GLN A 189 4.14 2.28 -17.95
CA GLN A 189 3.55 2.86 -19.15
C GLN A 189 2.34 2.06 -19.66
N GLU A 190 2.40 0.74 -19.59
CA GLU A 190 1.35 -0.15 -20.11
C GLU A 190 0.16 -0.28 -19.14
N HIS A 191 0.41 -0.27 -17.83
CA HIS A 191 -0.61 -0.66 -16.84
C HIS A 191 -1.08 0.46 -15.92
N LEU A 192 -0.41 1.63 -15.89
CA LEU A 192 -0.82 2.78 -15.09
C LEU A 192 -1.27 3.96 -15.97
N PHE A 193 -2.01 4.88 -15.38
CA PHE A 193 -2.42 6.10 -16.08
C PHE A 193 -1.22 6.98 -16.45
N PRO A 194 -1.16 7.53 -17.68
CA PRO A 194 -0.04 8.34 -18.13
C PRO A 194 0.19 9.59 -17.26
N PRO A 195 1.39 10.18 -17.30
CA PRO A 195 1.69 11.43 -16.61
C PRO A 195 0.71 12.53 -17.04
N SER A 196 0.01 13.10 -16.07
CA SER A 196 -0.96 14.17 -16.27
C SER A 196 -1.08 14.99 -14.99
N ARG A 197 -1.60 16.22 -15.10
CA ARG A 197 -1.96 17.03 -13.92
C ARG A 197 -3.09 16.41 -13.09
N ASP A 198 -3.89 15.55 -13.72
CA ASP A 198 -5.02 14.85 -13.11
C ASP A 198 -4.68 13.43 -12.63
N THR A 199 -3.40 13.04 -12.63
CA THR A 199 -2.93 11.71 -12.18
C THR A 199 -2.04 11.84 -10.95
N LEU A 200 -2.47 11.32 -9.80
CA LEU A 200 -1.64 11.19 -8.60
C LEU A 200 -1.01 9.79 -8.55
N VAL A 201 0.31 9.72 -8.31
CA VAL A 201 1.01 8.45 -8.12
C VAL A 201 1.23 8.18 -6.64
N LEU A 202 0.71 7.06 -6.14
CA LEU A 202 0.89 6.59 -4.77
C LEU A 202 1.80 5.36 -4.76
N MET A 203 2.79 5.34 -3.88
CA MET A 203 3.76 4.24 -3.79
C MET A 203 3.89 3.75 -2.35
N CYS A 204 3.92 2.43 -2.14
CA CYS A 204 4.25 1.85 -0.84
C CYS A 204 4.92 0.48 -1.03
N GLY A 205 6.11 0.33 -0.47
CA GLY A 205 6.89 -0.91 -0.62
C GLY A 205 8.28 -0.76 0.01
N PRO A 206 9.14 -1.77 -0.15
CA PRO A 206 10.51 -1.72 0.37
C PRO A 206 11.28 -0.50 -0.15
N PRO A 207 12.14 0.17 0.66
CA PRO A 207 12.89 1.34 0.20
C PRO A 207 13.68 1.11 -1.11
N PRO A 208 14.31 -0.07 -1.35
CA PRO A 208 14.96 -0.33 -2.64
C PRO A 208 14.00 -0.31 -3.83
N MET A 209 12.78 -0.82 -3.66
CA MET A 209 11.76 -0.77 -4.72
C MET A 209 11.41 0.69 -5.03
N ILE A 210 11.12 1.50 -4.01
CA ILE A 210 10.75 2.90 -4.20
C ILE A 210 11.89 3.69 -4.86
N ASN A 211 13.11 3.56 -4.34
CA ASN A 211 14.24 4.40 -4.73
C ASN A 211 14.89 3.98 -6.06
N TYR A 212 14.86 2.70 -6.41
CA TYR A 212 15.58 2.18 -7.58
C TYR A 212 14.67 1.68 -8.70
N ALA A 213 13.42 1.31 -8.41
CA ALA A 213 12.48 0.81 -9.40
C ALA A 213 11.35 1.81 -9.68
N CYS A 214 10.74 2.42 -8.67
CA CYS A 214 9.61 3.33 -8.90
C CYS A 214 10.06 4.73 -9.35
N ILE A 215 10.82 5.45 -8.51
CA ILE A 215 11.16 6.86 -8.77
C ILE A 215 11.91 7.06 -10.10
N PRO A 216 12.98 6.30 -10.42
CA PRO A 216 13.72 6.49 -11.67
C PRO A 216 12.87 6.21 -12.93
N ASN A 217 12.00 5.20 -12.88
CA ASN A 217 11.12 4.89 -14.01
C ASN A 217 10.00 5.93 -14.17
N LEU A 218 9.45 6.46 -13.08
CA LEU A 218 8.52 7.59 -13.14
C LEU A 218 9.19 8.87 -13.69
N ASP A 219 10.46 9.10 -13.39
CA ASP A 219 11.25 10.21 -13.97
C ASP A 219 11.48 10.02 -15.48
N LYS A 220 11.87 8.82 -15.91
CA LYS A 220 12.02 8.44 -17.32
C LYS A 220 10.72 8.67 -18.11
N LEU A 221 9.58 8.46 -17.46
CA LEU A 221 8.24 8.64 -18.04
C LEU A 221 7.65 10.03 -17.79
N HIS A 222 8.41 10.96 -17.19
CA HIS A 222 8.01 12.36 -17.00
C HIS A 222 6.78 12.60 -16.12
N TYR A 223 6.52 11.76 -15.12
CA TYR A 223 5.52 12.07 -14.08
C TYR A 223 5.95 13.30 -13.28
N ASP A 224 5.04 14.17 -12.85
CA ASP A 224 5.41 15.32 -12.01
C ASP A 224 5.79 14.85 -10.60
N VAL A 225 6.97 15.23 -10.10
CA VAL A 225 7.42 14.91 -8.73
C VAL A 225 6.45 15.43 -7.66
N LYS A 226 5.72 16.52 -7.94
CA LYS A 226 4.70 17.08 -7.03
C LYS A 226 3.43 16.24 -6.94
N LEU A 227 3.21 15.36 -7.92
CA LEU A 227 2.06 14.43 -7.99
C LEU A 227 2.49 12.99 -7.70
N ARG A 228 3.51 12.83 -6.85
CA ARG A 228 3.97 11.53 -6.36
C ARG A 228 3.99 11.54 -4.84
N PHE A 229 3.56 10.44 -4.24
CA PHE A 229 3.59 10.27 -2.80
C PHE A 229 4.03 8.85 -2.44
N ALA A 230 5.10 8.74 -1.65
CA ALA A 230 5.46 7.51 -0.97
C ALA A 230 4.93 7.54 0.47
N TYR A 231 4.24 6.47 0.89
CA TYR A 231 3.72 6.29 2.25
C TYR A 231 4.82 6.20 3.31
#